data_AF-A0AAF0L2Q9-F1
#
_entry.id   AF-A0AAF0L2Q9-F1
#
_cell.length_a   1.000
_cell.length_b   1.000
_cell.length_c   1.000
_cell.angle_alpha   90.00
_cell.angle_beta   90.00
_cell.angle_gamma   90.00
#
_symmetry.space_group_name_H-M   'P 1'
#
loop_
_entity.id
_entity.type
_entity.pdbx_description
1 polymer ?
#
loop_
_entity_poly.entity_id
_entity_poly.type
_entity_poly.pdbx_seq_one_letter_code
_entity_poly.pdbx_strand_id
1 'polypeptide(L)'
;MEDDRFDSVFRCELESRVELPNGHHALIVSCDPPALGQDLGHPQGITRLLLWSRFEGDDLWTFPTFPQFVQICLPDVVVPPTSMPASIAWGELYATEADGTVQSMTERPHIPTPCRTGGDVDGVDRES
;
A
#
# COMPACT_ATOMS: atom_id res chain seq x y z
N MET A 1 10.26 1.16 -5.50
CA MET A 1 9.18 2.09 -5.85
C MET A 1 8.17 1.93 -4.74
N GLU A 2 8.27 2.80 -3.74
CA GLU A 2 7.24 2.97 -2.72
C GLU A 2 6.07 3.66 -3.42
N ASP A 3 4.93 3.01 -3.43
CA ASP A 3 3.74 3.53 -4.08
C ASP A 3 2.97 4.35 -3.04
N ASP A 4 3.22 5.67 -3.03
CA ASP A 4 2.68 6.63 -2.05
C ASP A 4 1.14 6.58 -1.94
N ARG A 5 0.47 5.97 -2.93
CA ARG A 5 -0.98 5.73 -2.98
C ARG A 5 -1.50 4.92 -1.79
N PHE A 6 -0.64 4.14 -1.13
CA PHE A 6 -0.95 3.35 0.06
C PHE A 6 -0.14 3.75 1.31
N ASP A 7 0.47 4.95 1.34
CA ASP A 7 1.31 5.42 2.47
C ASP A 7 0.50 5.75 3.74
N SER A 8 -0.83 5.86 3.61
CA SER A 8 -1.75 6.14 4.71
C SER A 8 -2.47 4.88 5.19
N VAL A 9 -2.96 4.91 6.43
CA VAL A 9 -3.82 3.84 6.95
C VAL A 9 -5.20 3.95 6.31
N PHE A 10 -5.65 2.85 5.70
CA PHE A 10 -6.99 2.73 5.13
C PHE A 10 -7.83 1.81 5.99
N ARG A 11 -9.08 2.21 6.25
CA ARG A 11 -10.05 1.30 6.84
C ARG A 11 -10.60 0.41 5.73
N CYS A 12 -10.31 -0.88 5.82
CA CYS A 12 -10.82 -1.89 4.90
C CYS A 12 -11.99 -2.65 5.53
N GLU A 13 -13.12 -2.74 4.83
CA GLU A 13 -14.25 -3.57 5.22
C GLU A 13 -14.42 -4.71 4.23
N LEU A 14 -14.58 -5.95 4.74
CA LEU A 14 -14.74 -7.13 3.89
C LEU A 14 -16.13 -7.12 3.25
N GLU A 15 -16.18 -7.03 1.92
CA GLU A 15 -17.43 -7.13 1.15
C GLU A 15 -17.73 -8.57 0.74
N SER A 16 -16.72 -9.30 0.23
CA SER A 16 -16.91 -10.68 -0.22
C SER A 16 -15.61 -11.49 -0.21
N ARG A 17 -15.76 -12.81 -0.20
CA ARG A 17 -14.69 -13.80 -0.35
C ARG A 17 -14.78 -14.42 -1.73
N VAL A 18 -13.68 -14.45 -2.47
CA VAL A 18 -13.64 -14.98 -3.84
C VAL A 18 -12.49 -15.95 -4.01
N GLU A 19 -12.76 -17.07 -4.68
CA GLU A 19 -11.72 -18.00 -5.11
C GLU A 19 -11.26 -17.58 -6.51
N LEU A 20 -9.96 -17.35 -6.66
CA LEU A 20 -9.34 -17.05 -7.93
C LEU A 20 -9.26 -18.33 -8.79
N PRO A 21 -9.16 -18.23 -10.13
CA PRO A 21 -9.21 -19.39 -11.03
C PRO A 21 -8.11 -20.45 -10.81
N ASN A 22 -7.06 -20.08 -10.10
CA ASN A 22 -5.94 -20.92 -9.72
C ASN A 22 -6.09 -21.57 -8.34
N GLY A 23 -7.24 -21.43 -7.68
CA GLY A 23 -7.51 -21.94 -6.34
C GLY A 23 -6.97 -21.06 -5.21
N HIS A 24 -6.46 -19.86 -5.48
CA HIS A 24 -6.07 -18.94 -4.41
C HIS A 24 -7.29 -18.21 -3.85
N HIS A 25 -7.33 -18.10 -2.53
CA HIS A 25 -8.37 -17.34 -1.85
C HIS A 25 -8.02 -15.86 -1.80
N ALA A 26 -8.98 -15.04 -2.25
CA ALA A 26 -8.90 -13.60 -2.26
C ALA A 26 -10.11 -13.00 -1.53
N LEU A 27 -9.96 -11.72 -1.19
CA LEU A 27 -10.95 -10.91 -0.50
C LEU A 27 -11.26 -9.69 -1.37
N ILE A 28 -12.54 -9.40 -1.54
CA ILE A 28 -12.99 -8.11 -2.06
C ILE A 28 -13.29 -7.26 -0.84
N VAL A 29 -12.60 -6.13 -0.74
CA VAL A 29 -12.76 -5.17 0.35
C VAL A 29 -13.14 -3.80 -0.20
N SER A 30 -13.93 -3.06 0.57
CA SER A 30 -14.06 -1.62 0.38
C SER A 30 -13.00 -0.90 1.19
N CYS A 31 -12.44 0.18 0.67
CA CYS A 31 -11.47 1.03 1.38
C CYS A 31 -12.01 2.45 1.58
N ASP A 32 -11.80 2.98 2.79
CA ASP A 32 -12.10 4.37 3.16
C ASP A 32 -10.89 4.97 3.91
N PRO A 33 -10.35 6.13 3.48
CA PRO A 33 -10.74 6.88 2.28
C PRO A 33 -10.41 6.12 0.97
N PRO A 34 -10.95 6.53 -0.19
CA PRO A 34 -10.63 5.87 -1.47
C PRO A 34 -9.13 5.97 -1.78
N ALA A 35 -8.53 4.88 -2.26
CA ALA A 35 -7.14 4.88 -2.68
C ALA A 35 -6.93 5.72 -3.95
N LEU A 36 -5.77 6.36 -4.09
CA LEU A 36 -5.45 7.15 -5.28
C LEU A 36 -5.35 6.24 -6.51
N GLY A 37 -6.20 6.51 -7.51
CA GLY A 37 -6.32 5.68 -8.71
C GLY A 37 -6.25 6.45 -10.03
N GLN A 38 -5.86 7.72 -10.02
CA GLN A 38 -5.86 8.59 -11.20
C GLN A 38 -4.98 8.00 -12.32
N ASP A 39 -3.78 7.53 -11.99
CA ASP A 39 -2.86 6.88 -12.92
C ASP A 39 -3.36 5.52 -13.45
N LEU A 40 -4.37 4.95 -12.79
CA LEU A 40 -4.98 3.67 -13.16
C LEU A 40 -6.31 3.85 -13.89
N GLY A 41 -6.69 5.09 -14.24
CA GLY A 41 -7.96 5.38 -14.91
C GLY A 41 -9.17 5.50 -13.97
N HIS A 42 -8.95 5.60 -12.66
CA HIS A 42 -9.98 5.83 -11.64
C HIS A 42 -9.86 7.27 -11.08
N PRO A 43 -10.36 8.29 -11.80
CA PRO A 43 -10.17 9.70 -11.41
C PRO A 43 -10.86 10.08 -10.10
N GLN A 44 -11.87 9.32 -9.67
CA GLN A 44 -12.59 9.51 -8.42
C GLN A 44 -11.97 8.75 -7.24
N GLY A 45 -10.86 8.05 -7.45
CA GLY A 45 -10.27 7.12 -6.50
C GLY A 45 -10.85 5.71 -6.63
N ILE A 46 -10.16 4.76 -6.00
CA ILE A 46 -10.52 3.35 -5.98
C ILE A 46 -11.11 3.07 -4.60
N THR A 47 -12.40 2.74 -4.55
CA THR A 47 -13.12 2.44 -3.30
C THR A 47 -13.21 0.95 -3.00
N ARG A 48 -12.81 0.10 -3.95
CA ARG A 48 -12.88 -1.36 -3.88
C ARG A 48 -11.59 -1.96 -4.36
N LEU A 49 -11.09 -2.94 -3.62
CA LEU A 49 -9.83 -3.61 -3.88
C LEU A 49 -10.00 -5.11 -3.76
N LEU A 50 -9.27 -5.84 -4.60
CA LEU A 50 -9.09 -7.29 -4.47
C LEU A 50 -7.75 -7.55 -3.78
N LEU A 51 -7.81 -8.25 -2.65
CA LEU A 51 -6.66 -8.60 -1.84
C LEU A 51 -6.43 -10.10 -1.86
N TRP A 52 -5.19 -10.54 -2.04
CA TRP A 52 -4.81 -11.94 -1.93
C TRP A 52 -3.45 -12.07 -1.25
N SER A 53 -3.16 -13.22 -0.65
CA SER A 53 -1.92 -13.36 0.13
C SER A 53 -0.71 -13.23 -0.77
N ARG A 54 0.30 -12.48 -0.28
CA ARG A 54 1.58 -12.33 -0.96
C ARG A 54 2.37 -13.63 -0.99
N PHE A 55 2.15 -14.51 -0.01
CA PHE A 55 2.88 -15.77 0.12
C PHE A 55 2.06 -16.93 -0.43
N GLU A 56 2.71 -17.78 -1.23
CA GLU A 56 2.07 -18.96 -1.79
C GLU A 56 1.70 -19.96 -0.69
N GLY A 57 0.47 -20.47 -0.72
CA GLY A 57 -0.06 -21.42 0.27
C GLY A 57 -0.63 -20.79 1.54
N ASP A 58 -0.56 -19.48 1.68
CA ASP A 58 -1.18 -18.74 2.79
C ASP A 58 -2.63 -18.37 2.45
N ASP A 59 -3.52 -18.53 3.43
CA ASP A 59 -4.97 -18.43 3.23
C ASP A 59 -5.58 -17.25 3.98
N LEU A 60 -6.06 -16.27 3.22
CA LEU A 60 -6.73 -15.10 3.79
C LEU A 60 -8.13 -15.41 4.35
N TRP A 61 -8.74 -16.55 4.05
CA TRP A 61 -10.09 -16.85 4.57
C TRP A 61 -10.08 -17.35 6.01
N THR A 62 -9.01 -18.01 6.43
CA THR A 62 -8.87 -18.61 7.75
C THR A 62 -8.14 -17.71 8.76
N PHE A 63 -7.69 -16.52 8.34
CA PHE A 63 -7.10 -15.44 9.17
C PHE A 63 -6.57 -15.88 10.55
N PRO A 64 -5.35 -16.47 10.63
CA PRO A 64 -4.83 -16.95 11.89
C PRO A 64 -4.11 -15.87 12.72
N THR A 65 -3.43 -14.90 12.10
CA THR A 65 -2.51 -13.96 12.81
C THR A 65 -2.23 -12.69 12.01
N PHE A 66 -2.13 -11.53 12.66
CA PHE A 66 -1.74 -10.26 12.03
C PHE A 66 -0.28 -9.88 12.38
N PRO A 67 0.43 -9.10 11.53
CA PRO A 67 -0.01 -8.54 10.25
C PRO A 67 -0.01 -9.57 9.11
N GLN A 68 -0.84 -9.31 8.09
CA GLN A 68 -0.96 -10.14 6.89
C GLN A 68 -0.46 -9.36 5.67
N PHE A 69 0.49 -9.95 4.93
CA PHE A 69 1.06 -9.31 3.75
C PHE A 69 0.24 -9.68 2.52
N VAL A 70 -0.36 -8.67 1.89
CA VAL A 70 -1.29 -8.86 0.77
C VAL A 70 -0.80 -8.17 -0.49
N GLN A 71 -1.17 -8.75 -1.62
CA GLN A 71 -1.13 -8.06 -2.91
C GLN A 71 -2.46 -7.36 -3.15
N ILE A 72 -2.38 -6.11 -3.59
CA ILE A 72 -3.52 -5.26 -3.90
C ILE A 72 -3.73 -5.26 -5.42
N CYS A 73 -4.94 -5.59 -5.84
CA CYS A 73 -5.36 -5.64 -7.23
C CYS A 73 -6.66 -4.85 -7.44
N LEU A 74 -6.88 -4.39 -8.67
CA LEU A 74 -8.16 -3.78 -9.04
C LEU A 74 -9.24 -4.86 -9.20
N PRO A 75 -10.44 -4.67 -8.62
CA PRO A 75 -11.52 -5.66 -8.69
C PRO A 75 -12.16 -5.75 -10.08
N ASP A 76 -12.06 -4.69 -10.88
CA ASP A 76 -12.63 -4.61 -12.24
C ASP A 76 -11.77 -5.30 -13.31
N VAL A 77 -10.61 -5.84 -12.94
CA VAL A 77 -9.77 -6.60 -13.86
C VAL A 77 -10.40 -7.97 -14.05
N VAL A 78 -10.93 -8.22 -15.25
CA VAL A 78 -11.35 -9.57 -15.66
C VAL A 78 -10.12 -10.47 -15.57
N VAL A 79 -10.06 -11.28 -14.51
CA VAL A 79 -8.98 -12.25 -14.30
C VAL A 79 -9.18 -13.37 -15.30
N PRO A 80 -8.32 -13.50 -16.33
CA PRO A 80 -8.42 -14.64 -17.21
C PRO A 80 -8.18 -15.92 -16.39
N PRO A 81 -8.82 -17.04 -16.72
CA PRO A 81 -8.71 -18.28 -15.94
C PRO A 81 -7.27 -18.83 -15.87
N THR A 82 -6.36 -18.28 -16.67
CA THR A 82 -4.97 -18.71 -16.80
C THR A 82 -3.95 -17.69 -16.29
N SER A 83 -4.36 -16.55 -15.72
CA SER A 83 -3.40 -15.58 -15.18
C SER A 83 -3.90 -14.87 -13.93
N MET A 84 -2.95 -14.57 -13.05
CA MET A 84 -3.18 -13.78 -11.84
C MET A 84 -3.58 -12.34 -12.20
N PRO A 85 -4.45 -11.70 -11.40
CA PRO A 85 -4.67 -10.26 -11.53
C PRO A 85 -3.34 -9.52 -11.36
N ALA A 86 -3.13 -8.47 -12.14
CA ALA A 86 -1.95 -7.62 -11.98
C ALA A 86 -1.99 -6.93 -10.61
N SER A 87 -0.97 -7.16 -9.79
CA SER A 87 -0.78 -6.44 -8.54
C SER A 87 -0.40 -4.99 -8.86
N ILE A 88 -1.19 -4.05 -8.35
CA ILE A 88 -0.94 -2.61 -8.48
C ILE A 88 -0.11 -2.06 -7.32
N ALA A 89 -0.11 -2.75 -6.19
CA ALA A 89 0.65 -2.45 -4.98
C ALA A 89 0.69 -3.67 -4.04
N TRP A 90 1.50 -3.57 -2.99
CA TRP A 90 1.49 -4.49 -1.86
C TRP A 90 1.14 -3.72 -0.60
N GLY A 91 0.58 -4.40 0.39
CA GLY A 91 0.23 -3.78 1.66
C GLY A 91 0.19 -4.77 2.80
N GLU A 92 -0.05 -4.24 3.99
CA GLU A 92 -0.16 -4.99 5.22
C GLU A 92 -1.55 -4.79 5.81
N LEU A 93 -2.25 -5.89 6.09
CA LEU A 93 -3.49 -5.86 6.84
C LEU A 93 -3.17 -6.04 8.33
N TYR A 94 -3.89 -5.27 9.13
CA TYR A 94 -3.81 -5.27 10.58
C TYR A 94 -5.19 -5.58 11.17
N ALA A 95 -5.21 -6.14 12.38
CA ALA A 95 -6.47 -6.46 13.08
C ALA A 95 -7.29 -5.20 13.38
N THR A 96 -6.60 -4.10 13.67
CA THR A 96 -7.20 -2.83 14.08
C THR A 96 -6.51 -1.66 13.39
N GLU A 97 -7.22 -0.54 13.29
CA GLU A 97 -6.66 0.74 12.81
C GLU A 97 -5.52 1.22 13.70
N ALA A 98 -5.59 0.96 15.00
CA ALA A 98 -4.55 1.35 15.96
C ALA A 98 -3.22 0.61 15.68
N ASP A 99 -3.27 -0.69 15.39
CA ASP A 99 -2.10 -1.47 15.00
C ASP A 99 -1.48 -0.94 13.69
N GLY A 100 -2.31 -0.66 12.68
CA GLY A 100 -1.84 -0.08 11.41
C GLY A 100 -1.23 1.32 11.58
N THR A 101 -1.77 2.12 12.49
CA THR A 101 -1.28 3.48 12.77
C THR A 101 0.08 3.45 13.48
N VAL A 102 0.28 2.55 14.45
CA VAL A 102 1.57 2.42 15.14
C VAL A 102 2.68 2.04 14.17
N GLN A 103 2.38 1.19 13.19
CA GLN A 103 3.35 0.80 12.16
C GLN A 103 3.65 1.91 11.16
N SER A 104 2.61 2.59 10.64
CA SER A 104 2.79 3.76 9.78
C SER A 104 3.63 4.87 10.47
N MET A 105 3.48 5.06 11.78
CA MET A 105 4.31 5.98 12.56
C MET A 105 5.75 5.49 12.79
N THR A 106 5.96 4.16 12.87
CA THR A 106 7.27 3.56 13.11
C THR A 106 8.12 3.51 11.83
N GLU A 107 7.51 3.29 10.68
CA GLU A 107 8.18 3.36 9.37
C GLU A 107 8.63 4.77 8.99
N ARG A 108 8.18 5.80 9.73
CA ARG A 108 8.66 7.18 9.62
C ARG A 108 9.68 7.52 10.71
N PRO A 109 10.96 7.14 10.61
CA PRO A 109 11.99 7.95 11.23
C PRO A 109 12.05 9.25 10.44
N HIS A 110 11.28 10.27 10.88
CA HIS A 110 11.62 11.65 10.57
C HIS A 110 13.02 11.89 11.14
N ILE A 111 14.05 11.65 10.34
CA ILE A 111 15.35 12.26 10.55
C ILE A 111 15.16 13.69 10.08
N PRO A 112 15.03 14.69 10.98
CA PRO A 112 15.07 16.08 10.54
C PRO A 112 16.40 16.26 9.83
N THR A 113 16.35 16.51 8.52
CA THR A 113 17.54 16.87 7.75
C THR A 113 18.08 18.14 8.41
N PRO A 114 19.30 18.16 8.97
CA PRO A 114 19.86 19.40 9.46
C PRO A 114 20.00 20.32 8.26
N CYS A 115 19.35 21.48 8.32
CA CYS A 115 19.49 22.54 7.33
C CYS A 115 20.98 22.84 7.16
N ARG A 116 21.56 22.39 6.05
CA ARG A 116 22.94 22.72 5.69
C ARG A 116 22.92 24.16 5.18
N THR A 117 23.07 25.12 6.09
CA THR A 117 23.36 26.51 5.74
C THR A 117 24.75 26.55 5.12
N GLY A 118 24.81 26.43 3.80
CA GLY A 118 25.98 26.73 2.98
C GLY A 118 25.84 28.14 2.40
N GLY A 119 26.85 28.97 2.67
CA GLY A 119 27.03 30.32 2.12
C GLY A 119 28.35 30.86 2.67
N ASP A 120 29.48 30.38 2.15
CA ASP A 120 30.26 31.06 1.11
C ASP A 120 30.97 32.31 1.67
N VAL A 121 32.26 32.18 1.99
CA VAL A 121 33.18 33.32 2.07
C VAL A 121 34.34 33.02 1.12
N ASP A 122 34.11 33.39 -0.12
CA ASP A 122 35.09 33.63 -1.17
C ASP A 122 36.27 34.45 -0.60
N GLY A 123 37.49 33.97 -0.85
CA GLY A 123 38.70 34.68 -0.49
C GLY A 123 39.26 35.41 -1.69
N VAL A 124 39.35 36.73 -1.63
CA VAL A 124 40.47 37.56 -2.09
C VAL A 124 40.12 39.04 -1.90
N ASP A 125 40.92 39.78 -1.13
CA ASP A 125 41.51 41.02 -1.64
C ASP A 125 42.77 41.41 -0.87
N ARG A 126 43.72 41.96 -1.62
CA ARG A 126 45.08 42.37 -1.26
C ARG A 126 45.08 43.90 -1.08
N GLU A 127 46.20 44.44 -0.57
CA GLU A 127 46.56 45.89 -0.49
C GLU A 127 46.05 46.58 0.79
N SER A 128 46.86 47.21 1.66
CA SER A 128 48.18 47.84 1.53
C SER A 128 49.05 47.68 2.79
#